data_AF-A0A4Q3T5X5-F1
#
_entry.id   AF-A0A4Q3T5X5-F1
#
_cell.length_a   1.000
_cell.length_b   1.000
_cell.length_c   1.000
_cell.angle_alpha   90.00
_cell.angle_beta   90.00
_cell.angle_gamma   90.00
#
_symmetry.space_group_name_H-M   'P 1'
#
loop_
_entity.id
_entity.type
_entity.pdbx_description
1 polymer ?
#
loop_
_entity_poly.entity_id
_entity_poly.type
_entity_poly.pdbx_seq_one_letter_code
_entity_poly.pdbx_strand_id
1 'polypeptide(L)'
;MLARPDLAEQGLEGLVRSRSYRPLSAMHGALPVVDITRTVDPQSDRINQLLFGEAFDVLDREGDRVWGRARRDGTVGWINRWALVSGAPLATHRVASVSAVLPLNALVHHEFSGVAAEDLKPVGDLDTDPVAIAEALLGTPHALGARSSRTTDCSGLVQQALYACGRAGPRHSDQQAGLGEAIARSELA
;
A
#
# COMPACT_ATOMS: atom_id res chain seq x y z
N MET A 1 -0.94 -14.74 -0.08
CA MET A 1 -2.21 -15.38 -0.49
C MET A 1 -3.30 -15.04 0.51
N LEU A 2 -4.57 -15.05 0.12
CA LEU A 2 -5.70 -14.88 1.04
C LEU A 2 -6.28 -16.26 1.37
N ALA A 3 -5.80 -16.85 2.46
CA ALA A 3 -6.23 -18.16 2.90
C ALA A 3 -6.18 -18.30 4.43
N ARG A 4 -7.22 -18.89 4.99
CA ARG A 4 -7.33 -19.42 6.35
C ARG A 4 -7.94 -20.83 6.27
N PRO A 5 -7.88 -21.65 7.32
CA PRO A 5 -8.44 -23.01 7.29
C PRO A 5 -9.94 -23.08 6.95
N ASP A 6 -10.69 -22.04 7.27
CA ASP A 6 -12.13 -21.91 7.02
C ASP A 6 -12.48 -21.32 5.65
N LEU A 7 -11.66 -20.43 5.11
CA LEU A 7 -11.95 -19.64 3.92
C LEU A 7 -10.68 -19.27 3.15
N ALA A 8 -10.70 -19.47 1.83
CA ALA A 8 -9.64 -19.06 0.92
C ALA A 8 -10.18 -18.38 -0.35
N GLU A 9 -9.32 -17.62 -1.04
CA GLU A 9 -9.66 -17.03 -2.34
C GLU A 9 -9.90 -18.12 -3.40
N GLN A 10 -10.90 -17.93 -4.28
CA GLN A 10 -11.36 -18.94 -5.26
C GLN A 10 -10.24 -19.56 -6.08
N GLY A 11 -9.24 -18.76 -6.48
CA GLY A 11 -8.11 -19.22 -7.29
C GLY A 11 -7.19 -20.23 -6.60
N LEU A 12 -7.39 -20.52 -5.31
CA LEU A 12 -6.61 -21.50 -4.56
C LEU A 12 -7.31 -22.86 -4.43
N GLU A 13 -8.48 -23.04 -5.05
CA GLU A 13 -9.18 -24.32 -5.06
C GLU A 13 -8.28 -25.43 -5.64
N GLY A 14 -8.12 -26.52 -4.88
CA GLY A 14 -7.20 -27.61 -5.23
C GLY A 14 -5.71 -27.36 -4.96
N LEU A 15 -5.31 -26.12 -4.62
CA LEU A 15 -3.92 -25.76 -4.31
C LEU A 15 -3.67 -25.59 -2.81
N VAL A 16 -4.63 -25.03 -2.07
CA VAL A 16 -4.52 -24.76 -0.63
C VAL A 16 -5.71 -25.36 0.09
N ARG A 17 -5.49 -26.17 1.13
CA ARG A 17 -6.57 -26.78 1.91
C ARG A 17 -7.36 -25.71 2.69
N SER A 18 -8.64 -25.58 2.36
CA SER A 18 -9.63 -24.77 3.08
C SER A 18 -10.99 -25.46 3.10
N ARG A 19 -11.85 -25.16 4.08
CA ARG A 19 -13.25 -25.65 4.14
C ARG A 19 -14.14 -25.02 3.08
N SER A 20 -13.81 -23.81 2.62
CA SER A 20 -14.58 -23.09 1.60
C SER A 20 -13.70 -22.15 0.77
N TYR A 21 -14.18 -21.81 -0.42
CA TYR A 21 -13.53 -20.87 -1.33
C TYR A 21 -14.55 -19.84 -1.82
N ARG A 22 -14.13 -18.58 -1.98
CA ARG A 22 -14.99 -17.50 -2.47
C ARG A 22 -14.25 -16.58 -3.44
N PRO A 23 -14.96 -15.99 -4.42
CA PRO A 23 -14.36 -14.97 -5.27
C PRO A 23 -13.99 -13.72 -4.47
N LEU A 24 -12.91 -13.05 -4.88
CA LEU A 24 -12.51 -11.77 -4.31
C LEU A 24 -13.43 -10.64 -4.80
N SER A 25 -13.73 -9.71 -3.91
CA SER A 25 -14.34 -8.42 -4.27
C SER A 25 -13.24 -7.37 -4.40
N ALA A 26 -12.94 -6.96 -5.63
CA ALA A 26 -11.99 -5.87 -5.89
C ALA A 26 -12.55 -4.54 -5.40
N MET A 27 -11.77 -3.82 -4.61
CA MET A 27 -12.09 -2.50 -4.07
C MET A 27 -10.87 -1.58 -4.18
N HIS A 28 -11.05 -0.27 -3.93
CA HIS A 28 -9.94 0.67 -3.83
C HIS A 28 -10.14 1.69 -2.71
N GLY A 29 -9.03 2.24 -2.20
CA GLY A 29 -9.02 3.27 -1.17
C GLY A 29 -9.70 4.56 -1.63
N ALA A 30 -10.63 5.08 -0.85
CA ALA A 30 -11.37 6.31 -1.14
C ALA A 30 -10.96 7.49 -0.23
N LEU A 31 -10.11 7.24 0.76
CA LEU A 31 -9.51 8.26 1.62
C LEU A 31 -8.04 8.44 1.27
N PRO A 32 -7.43 9.60 1.61
CA PRO A 32 -6.01 9.83 1.40
C PRO A 32 -5.12 8.71 1.95
N VAL A 33 -5.42 8.27 3.17
CA VAL A 33 -4.69 7.21 3.89
C VAL A 33 -5.70 6.42 4.72
N VAL A 34 -5.60 5.09 4.69
CA VAL A 34 -6.42 4.17 5.47
C VAL A 34 -5.52 3.17 6.16
N ASP A 35 -5.67 2.99 7.46
CA ASP A 35 -4.88 2.03 8.22
C ASP A 35 -5.35 0.60 7.96
N ILE A 36 -4.38 -0.29 7.70
CA ILE A 36 -4.55 -1.74 7.69
C ILE A 36 -4.12 -2.26 9.06
N THR A 37 -5.05 -2.88 9.80
CA THR A 37 -4.78 -3.39 11.14
C THR A 37 -4.60 -4.90 11.13
N ARG A 38 -3.87 -5.41 12.13
CA ARG A 38 -3.58 -6.84 12.28
C ARG A 38 -4.83 -7.68 12.50
N THR A 39 -5.75 -7.19 13.31
CA THR A 39 -6.98 -7.91 13.67
C THR A 39 -8.21 -7.08 13.32
N VAL A 40 -9.39 -7.70 13.46
CA VAL A 40 -10.67 -7.02 13.26
C VAL A 40 -10.85 -5.85 14.24
N ASP A 41 -10.25 -5.88 15.43
CA ASP A 41 -10.32 -4.77 16.38
C ASP A 41 -9.70 -3.50 15.74
N PRO A 42 -10.47 -2.40 15.60
CA PRO A 42 -9.96 -1.15 15.05
C PRO A 42 -8.86 -0.50 15.91
N GLN A 43 -8.72 -0.89 17.18
CA GLN A 43 -7.63 -0.44 18.06
C GLN A 43 -6.39 -1.34 17.99
N SER A 44 -6.44 -2.44 17.24
CA SER A 44 -5.27 -3.30 17.08
C SER A 44 -4.17 -2.64 16.26
N ASP A 45 -2.94 -3.15 16.40
CA ASP A 45 -1.76 -2.62 15.73
C ASP A 45 -2.01 -2.36 14.25
N ARG A 46 -1.70 -1.13 13.83
CA ARG A 46 -1.51 -0.81 12.42
C ARG A 46 -0.28 -1.54 11.91
N ILE A 47 -0.48 -2.35 10.87
CA ILE A 47 0.59 -3.11 10.21
C ILE A 47 1.00 -2.50 8.88
N ASN A 48 0.11 -1.73 8.24
CA ASN A 48 0.37 -0.99 7.02
C ASN A 48 -0.71 0.08 6.78
N GLN A 49 -0.65 0.79 5.66
CA GLN A 49 -1.67 1.68 5.14
C GLN A 49 -2.01 1.35 3.68
N LEU A 50 -3.24 1.65 3.29
CA LEU A 50 -3.70 1.73 1.91
C LEU A 50 -3.85 3.21 1.55
N LEU A 51 -3.28 3.64 0.43
CA LEU A 51 -3.40 5.01 -0.06
C LEU A 51 -4.60 5.16 -1.01
N PHE A 52 -5.02 6.41 -1.24
CA PHE A 52 -6.08 6.70 -2.19
C PHE A 52 -5.83 6.05 -3.56
N GLY A 53 -6.89 5.43 -4.10
CA GLY A 53 -6.89 4.75 -5.40
C GLY A 53 -6.16 3.41 -5.44
N GLU A 54 -5.42 3.02 -4.40
CA GLU A 54 -4.79 1.70 -4.37
C GLU A 54 -5.84 0.59 -4.19
N ALA A 55 -5.64 -0.50 -4.93
CA ALA A 55 -6.53 -1.64 -4.93
C ALA A 55 -6.36 -2.53 -3.69
N PHE A 56 -7.49 -3.01 -3.17
CA PHE A 56 -7.61 -3.94 -2.06
C PHE A 56 -8.58 -5.05 -2.43
N ASP A 57 -8.12 -6.30 -2.41
CA ASP A 57 -8.95 -7.47 -2.65
C ASP A 57 -9.60 -7.94 -1.36
N VAL A 58 -10.91 -7.77 -1.24
CA VAL A 58 -11.69 -8.23 -0.08
C VAL A 58 -12.09 -9.69 -0.26
N LEU A 59 -11.91 -10.50 0.79
CA LEU A 59 -12.38 -11.89 0.82
C LEU A 59 -13.43 -12.15 1.90
N ASP A 60 -13.32 -11.48 3.06
CA ASP A 60 -14.21 -11.71 4.19
C ASP A 60 -14.63 -10.41 4.88
N ARG A 61 -15.68 -10.48 5.69
CA ARG A 61 -16.26 -9.31 6.37
C ARG A 61 -16.77 -9.69 7.76
N GLU A 62 -16.45 -8.87 8.75
CA GLU A 62 -16.99 -8.92 10.10
C GLU A 62 -17.48 -7.51 10.49
N GLY A 63 -18.80 -7.34 10.64
CA GLY A 63 -19.40 -6.04 10.90
C GLY A 63 -19.06 -5.04 9.80
N ASP A 64 -18.47 -3.90 10.14
CA ASP A 64 -18.04 -2.86 9.18
C ASP A 64 -16.60 -2.99 8.72
N ARG A 65 -15.93 -4.10 9.07
CA ARG A 65 -14.54 -4.33 8.69
C ARG A 65 -14.44 -5.48 7.72
N VAL A 66 -13.51 -5.32 6.79
CA VAL A 66 -13.25 -6.29 5.74
C VAL A 66 -11.83 -6.82 5.88
N TRP A 67 -11.68 -8.11 5.69
CA TRP A 67 -10.40 -8.78 5.62
C TRP A 67 -10.03 -9.01 4.16
N GLY A 68 -8.79 -8.67 3.81
CA GLY A 68 -8.35 -8.70 2.44
C GLY A 68 -6.87 -8.39 2.27
N ARG A 69 -6.47 -8.18 1.02
CA ARG A 69 -5.08 -7.98 0.61
C ARG A 69 -4.92 -6.68 -0.16
N ALA A 70 -3.99 -5.82 0.28
CA ALA A 70 -3.52 -4.72 -0.53
C ALA A 70 -2.76 -5.26 -1.75
N ARG A 71 -3.18 -4.91 -2.97
CA ARG A 71 -2.55 -5.45 -4.19
C ARG A 71 -1.12 -4.98 -4.39
N ARG A 72 -0.77 -3.81 -3.85
CA ARG A 72 0.52 -3.15 -4.12
C ARG A 72 1.72 -3.87 -3.52
N ASP A 73 1.59 -4.36 -2.28
CA ASP A 73 2.66 -5.10 -1.57
C ASP A 73 2.23 -6.46 -1.03
N GLY A 74 0.97 -6.85 -1.22
CA GLY A 74 0.45 -8.12 -0.75
C GLY A 74 0.11 -8.15 0.74
N THR A 75 0.13 -7.02 1.45
CA THR A 75 -0.23 -6.96 2.86
C THR A 75 -1.65 -7.48 3.08
N VAL A 76 -1.79 -8.43 3.99
CA VAL A 76 -3.08 -9.00 4.39
C VAL A 76 -3.47 -8.46 5.76
N GLY A 77 -4.70 -7.96 5.89
CA GLY A 77 -5.19 -7.41 7.14
C GLY A 77 -6.61 -6.88 7.05
N TRP A 78 -6.99 -6.08 8.05
CA TRP A 78 -8.35 -5.58 8.20
C TRP A 78 -8.44 -4.08 7.96
N ILE A 79 -9.44 -3.66 7.20
CA ILE A 79 -9.74 -2.26 6.87
C ILE A 79 -11.22 -1.97 7.16
N ASN A 80 -11.54 -0.72 7.53
CA ASN A 80 -12.93 -0.28 7.59
C ASN A 80 -13.55 -0.22 6.18
N ARG A 81 -14.69 -0.89 5.96
CA ARG A 81 -15.39 -0.92 4.68
C ARG A 81 -15.58 0.49 4.14
N TRP A 82 -16.10 1.42 4.95
CA TRP A 82 -16.47 2.76 4.50
C TRP A 82 -15.31 3.56 3.89
N ALA A 83 -14.06 3.16 4.13
CA ALA A 83 -12.88 3.76 3.52
C ALA A 83 -12.57 3.23 2.10
N LEU A 84 -13.40 2.31 1.59
CA LEU A 84 -13.23 1.63 0.31
C LEU A 84 -14.44 1.84 -0.61
N VAL A 85 -14.17 1.97 -1.91
CA VAL A 85 -15.18 1.99 -2.98
C VAL A 85 -15.04 0.73 -3.83
N SER A 86 -16.17 0.24 -4.36
CA SER A 86 -16.22 -0.97 -5.18
C SER A 86 -15.45 -0.80 -6.49
N GLY A 87 -14.79 -1.85 -6.94
CA GLY A 87 -13.97 -1.86 -8.15
C GLY A 87 -12.52 -1.46 -7.90
N ALA A 88 -11.67 -1.74 -8.87
CA ALA A 88 -10.26 -1.33 -8.90
C ALA A 88 -9.99 -0.69 -10.26
N PRO A 89 -10.42 0.57 -10.47
CA PRO A 89 -10.26 1.25 -11.75
C PRO A 89 -8.77 1.39 -12.10
N LEU A 90 -8.46 1.38 -13.39
CA LEU A 90 -7.10 1.61 -13.85
C LEU A 90 -6.70 3.06 -13.56
N ALA A 91 -5.63 3.22 -12.79
CA ALA A 91 -5.04 4.52 -12.56
C ALA A 91 -4.32 5.00 -13.82
N THR A 92 -4.45 6.28 -14.11
CA THR A 92 -3.76 6.94 -15.23
C THR A 92 -2.63 7.83 -14.76
N HIS A 93 -2.70 8.30 -13.51
CA HIS A 93 -1.71 9.18 -12.91
C HIS A 93 -1.39 8.73 -11.49
N ARG A 94 -0.20 9.13 -11.02
CA ARG A 94 0.22 9.06 -9.63
C ARG A 94 0.47 10.46 -9.10
N VAL A 95 0.27 10.63 -7.80
CA VAL A 95 0.74 11.82 -7.10
C VAL A 95 2.26 11.75 -6.96
N ALA A 96 2.96 12.76 -7.47
CA ALA A 96 4.42 12.85 -7.49
C ALA A 96 4.98 13.88 -6.50
N SER A 97 4.11 14.62 -5.82
CA SER A 97 4.46 15.68 -4.87
C SER A 97 4.14 15.26 -3.44
N VAL A 98 5.06 15.50 -2.51
CA VAL A 98 4.87 15.18 -1.07
C VAL A 98 3.91 16.13 -0.37
N SER A 99 3.77 17.35 -0.88
CA SER A 99 2.92 18.42 -0.34
C SER A 99 1.52 18.46 -0.96
N ALA A 100 1.24 17.57 -1.92
CA ALA A 100 -0.07 17.47 -2.56
C ALA A 100 -1.16 17.11 -1.55
N VAL A 101 -2.41 17.39 -1.92
CA VAL A 101 -3.59 17.09 -1.09
C VAL A 101 -3.77 15.59 -0.83
N LEU A 102 -3.39 14.74 -1.79
CA LEU A 102 -3.26 13.30 -1.62
C LEU A 102 -1.80 12.92 -1.37
N PRO A 103 -1.49 11.83 -0.65
CA PRO A 103 -0.12 11.47 -0.35
C PRO A 103 0.69 11.10 -1.60
N LEU A 104 2.00 11.28 -1.53
CA LEU A 104 2.95 10.77 -2.52
C LEU A 104 2.61 9.31 -2.89
N ASN A 105 2.65 9.00 -4.18
CA ASN A 105 2.32 7.72 -4.79
C ASN A 105 0.87 7.25 -4.67
N ALA A 106 -0.07 8.07 -4.19
CA ALA A 106 -1.50 7.82 -4.37
C ALA A 106 -1.84 7.74 -5.87
N LEU A 107 -2.88 6.98 -6.21
CA LEU A 107 -3.25 6.66 -7.59
C LEU A 107 -4.56 7.34 -7.95
N VAL A 108 -4.62 7.97 -9.12
CA VAL A 108 -5.83 8.65 -9.60
C VAL A 108 -6.12 8.34 -11.07
N HIS A 109 -7.38 8.42 -11.44
CA HIS A 109 -7.83 8.37 -12.84
C HIS A 109 -7.86 9.79 -13.43
N HIS A 110 -7.83 9.92 -14.75
CA HIS A 110 -7.63 11.21 -15.43
C HIS A 110 -8.79 12.19 -15.23
N GLU A 111 -9.99 11.70 -14.90
CA GLU A 111 -11.16 12.53 -14.60
C GLU A 111 -11.17 13.02 -13.13
N PHE A 112 -10.24 12.57 -12.29
CA PHE A 112 -10.13 13.02 -10.90
C PHE A 112 -9.52 14.42 -10.84
N SER A 113 -10.35 15.43 -10.56
CA SER A 113 -9.93 16.83 -10.44
C SER A 113 -9.52 17.26 -9.03
N GLY A 114 -9.45 16.32 -8.07
CA GLY A 114 -9.15 16.61 -6.68
C GLY A 114 -7.66 16.77 -6.36
N VAL A 115 -6.75 16.71 -7.34
CA VAL A 115 -5.31 16.99 -7.20
C VAL A 115 -4.90 17.98 -8.29
N ALA A 116 -4.00 18.92 -7.97
CA ALA A 116 -3.46 19.86 -8.94
C ALA A 116 -2.66 19.12 -10.03
N ALA A 117 -2.72 19.61 -11.27
CA ALA A 117 -2.08 18.93 -12.40
C ALA A 117 -0.55 18.88 -12.25
N GLU A 118 0.06 19.90 -11.66
CA GLU A 118 1.49 19.97 -11.36
C GLU A 118 1.97 18.94 -10.32
N ASP A 119 1.06 18.43 -9.49
CA ASP A 119 1.36 17.41 -8.48
C ASP A 119 1.25 15.97 -9.04
N LEU A 120 0.83 15.82 -10.30
CA LEU A 120 0.58 14.54 -10.94
C LEU A 120 1.64 14.20 -12.00
N LYS A 121 1.99 12.91 -12.08
CA LYS A 121 2.71 12.32 -13.21
C LYS A 121 1.89 11.17 -13.80
N PRO A 122 1.92 10.92 -15.12
CA PRO A 122 1.32 9.74 -15.70
C PRO A 122 1.85 8.45 -15.05
N VAL A 123 1.01 7.42 -14.94
CA VAL A 123 1.50 6.10 -14.54
C VAL A 123 2.54 5.63 -15.58
N GLY A 124 3.72 5.24 -15.10
CA GLY A 124 4.86 4.87 -15.94
C GLY A 124 5.91 5.98 -16.09
N ASP A 125 5.56 7.24 -15.81
CA ASP A 125 6.55 8.31 -15.63
C ASP A 125 7.07 8.28 -14.20
N LEU A 126 8.28 7.74 -14.04
CA LEU A 126 8.89 7.36 -12.77
C LEU A 126 10.08 8.26 -12.45
N ASP A 127 10.25 8.56 -11.17
CA ASP A 127 11.45 9.23 -10.69
C ASP A 127 12.65 8.28 -10.78
N THR A 128 13.87 8.81 -10.94
CA THR A 128 15.06 7.96 -11.12
C THR A 128 15.88 7.80 -9.85
N ASP A 129 15.81 8.78 -8.97
CA ASP A 129 16.60 8.88 -7.75
C ASP A 129 15.75 8.65 -6.48
N PRO A 130 15.85 7.47 -5.85
CA PRO A 130 15.11 7.19 -4.62
C PRO A 130 15.64 8.00 -3.43
N VAL A 131 16.90 8.47 -3.46
CA VAL A 131 17.47 9.30 -2.39
C VAL A 131 16.81 10.66 -2.40
N ALA A 132 16.69 11.32 -3.56
CA ALA A 132 15.97 12.58 -3.68
C ALA A 132 14.50 12.48 -3.19
N ILE A 133 13.82 11.36 -3.46
CA ILE A 133 12.45 11.14 -2.94
C ILE A 133 12.46 10.95 -1.43
N ALA A 134 13.42 10.20 -0.87
CA ALA A 134 13.56 10.04 0.56
C ALA A 134 13.86 11.37 1.27
N GLU A 135 14.70 12.23 0.66
CA GLU A 135 15.01 13.57 1.15
C GLU A 135 13.76 14.48 1.14
N ALA A 136 12.91 14.37 0.10
CA ALA A 136 11.65 15.10 0.05
C ALA A 136 10.68 14.73 1.19
N LEU A 137 10.85 13.56 1.82
CA LEU A 137 10.06 13.11 2.97
C LEU A 137 10.66 13.56 4.32
N LEU A 138 11.80 14.25 4.35
CA LEU A 138 12.38 14.78 5.59
C LEU A 138 11.39 15.68 6.33
N GLY A 139 11.30 15.51 7.64
CA GLY A 139 10.34 16.21 8.50
C GLY A 139 8.96 15.53 8.59
N THR A 140 8.68 14.52 7.77
CA THR A 140 7.45 13.71 7.92
C THR A 140 7.42 13.05 9.30
N PRO A 141 6.33 13.21 10.09
CA PRO A 141 6.25 12.62 11.42
C PRO A 141 6.34 11.10 11.41
N HIS A 142 7.06 10.55 12.39
CA HIS A 142 7.21 9.11 12.53
C HIS A 142 5.98 8.45 13.17
N ALA A 143 5.46 7.38 12.57
CA ALA A 143 4.39 6.57 13.16
C ALA A 143 4.48 5.10 12.72
N LEU A 144 4.50 4.17 13.69
CA LEU A 144 4.58 2.72 13.42
C LEU A 144 3.46 2.26 12.49
N GLY A 145 3.79 1.45 11.48
CA GLY A 145 2.83 0.95 10.52
C GLY A 145 2.43 1.95 9.42
N ALA A 146 2.88 3.22 9.50
CA ALA A 146 2.57 4.23 8.49
C ALA A 146 3.54 4.23 7.31
N ARG A 147 3.08 4.66 6.14
CA ARG A 147 3.88 4.68 4.90
C ARG A 147 3.43 5.74 3.90
N SER A 148 3.15 6.96 4.35
CA SER A 148 2.66 8.05 3.51
C SER A 148 3.53 9.31 3.68
N SER A 149 3.34 10.31 2.82
CA SER A 149 3.94 11.64 3.02
C SER A 149 3.29 12.44 4.16
N ARG A 150 2.31 11.87 4.88
CA ARG A 150 1.68 12.50 6.06
C ARG A 150 2.26 11.97 7.37
N THR A 151 2.51 10.66 7.42
CA THR A 151 3.20 9.95 8.50
C THR A 151 3.86 8.71 7.92
N THR A 152 5.05 8.36 8.41
CA THR A 152 5.78 7.18 7.94
C THR A 152 6.55 6.50 9.06
N ASP A 153 6.81 5.20 8.95
CA ASP A 153 7.87 4.54 9.71
C ASP A 153 9.13 4.34 8.86
N CYS A 154 10.13 3.66 9.43
CA CYS A 154 11.41 3.38 8.80
C CYS A 154 11.28 2.68 7.43
N SER A 155 10.51 1.59 7.37
CA SER A 155 10.35 0.84 6.12
C SER A 155 9.32 1.47 5.19
N GLY A 156 8.35 2.22 5.71
CA GLY A 156 7.41 3.02 4.93
C GLY A 156 8.11 4.09 4.10
N LEU A 157 9.14 4.75 4.64
CA LEU A 157 9.91 5.78 3.93
C LEU A 157 10.65 5.17 2.75
N VAL A 158 11.40 4.09 2.99
CA VAL A 158 12.11 3.35 1.95
C VAL A 158 11.13 2.85 0.88
N GLN A 159 9.98 2.32 1.30
CA GLN A 159 8.97 1.80 0.39
C GLN A 159 8.41 2.91 -0.53
N GLN A 160 8.10 4.10 0.00
CA GLN A 160 7.59 5.21 -0.81
C GLN A 160 8.64 5.75 -1.79
N ALA A 161 9.90 5.82 -1.37
CA ALA A 161 11.00 6.19 -2.27
C ALA A 161 11.17 5.18 -3.42
N LEU A 162 11.15 3.88 -3.13
CA LEU A 162 11.22 2.84 -4.15
C LEU A 162 10.02 2.88 -5.11
N TYR A 163 8.81 3.08 -4.58
CA TYR A 163 7.60 3.16 -5.40
C TYR A 163 7.57 4.34 -6.36
N ALA A 164 8.05 5.52 -5.94
CA ALA A 164 8.16 6.67 -6.83
C ALA A 164 9.10 6.39 -8.02
N CYS A 165 10.10 5.53 -7.79
CA CYS A 165 11.05 5.07 -8.80
C CYS A 165 10.64 3.76 -9.52
N GLY A 166 9.41 3.29 -9.33
CA GLY A 166 8.91 2.05 -9.95
C GLY A 166 9.66 0.79 -9.53
N ARG A 167 10.28 0.80 -8.35
CA ARG A 167 10.93 -0.36 -7.75
C ARG A 167 10.00 -0.98 -6.72
N ALA A 168 9.97 -2.31 -6.66
CA ALA A 168 9.21 -3.02 -5.62
C ALA A 168 9.84 -2.75 -4.24
N GLY A 169 9.06 -2.18 -3.33
CA GLY A 169 9.43 -2.01 -1.93
C GLY A 169 8.58 -2.93 -1.05
N PRO A 170 9.13 -4.04 -0.52
CA PRO A 170 8.46 -4.83 0.52
C PRO A 170 8.08 -3.95 1.72
N ARG A 171 7.04 -4.30 2.46
CA ARG A 171 6.56 -3.47 3.56
C ARG A 171 7.48 -3.49 4.79
N HIS A 172 8.11 -4.62 5.06
CA HIS A 172 8.87 -4.85 6.29
C HIS A 172 10.38 -4.75 6.06
N SER A 173 11.09 -4.24 7.07
CA SER A 173 12.52 -3.93 6.97
C SER A 173 13.40 -5.17 6.82
N ASP A 174 12.99 -6.31 7.37
CA ASP A 174 13.66 -7.61 7.18
C ASP A 174 13.63 -8.05 5.71
N GLN A 175 12.49 -7.86 5.05
CA GLN A 175 12.34 -8.13 3.61
C GLN A 175 13.12 -7.11 2.77
N GLN A 176 13.11 -5.83 3.17
CA GLN A 176 13.87 -4.77 2.50
C GLN A 176 15.39 -4.99 2.61
N ALA A 177 15.87 -5.53 3.73
CA ALA A 177 17.28 -5.88 3.91
C ALA A 177 17.76 -7.00 2.97
N GLY A 178 16.83 -7.78 2.40
CA GLY A 178 17.11 -8.76 1.35
C GLY A 178 17.14 -8.18 -0.06
N LEU A 179 16.93 -6.88 -0.24
CA LEU A 179 17.04 -6.22 -1.54
C LEU A 179 18.49 -5.86 -1.86
N GLY A 180 18.81 -5.84 -3.15
CA GLY A 180 20.10 -5.39 -3.65
C GLY A 180 21.24 -6.35 -3.32
N GLU A 181 22.45 -5.80 -3.23
CA GLU A 181 23.66 -6.54 -2.87
C GLU A 181 24.09 -6.12 -1.46
N ALA A 182 24.40 -7.11 -0.62
CA ALA A 182 24.86 -6.85 0.73
C ALA A 182 26.29 -6.30 0.69
N ILE A 183 26.49 -5.10 1.24
CA ILE A 183 27.81 -4.47 1.36
C ILE A 183 28.31 -4.65 2.79
N ALA A 184 29.48 -5.25 2.96
CA ALA A 184 30.06 -5.41 4.29
C ALA A 184 30.46 -4.05 4.86
N ARG A 185 30.41 -3.92 6.19
CA ARG A 185 30.78 -2.67 6.85
C ARG A 185 32.22 -2.24 6.56
N SER A 186 33.11 -3.20 6.29
CA SER A 186 34.50 -2.96 5.87
C SER A 186 34.65 -2.40 4.46
N GLU A 187 33.60 -2.48 3.64
CA GLU A 187 33.56 -2.01 2.25
C GLU A 187 32.87 -0.65 2.11
N LEU A 188 32.37 -0.08 3.20
CA LEU A 188 31.87 1.29 3.24
C LEU A 188 33.07 2.24 3.20
N ALA A 189 33.14 3.06 2.15
CA ALA A 189 34.15 4.11 1.96
C ALA A 189 34.02 5.26 2.97
#